data_AF-A0A732ZC03-F1
#
_entry.id   AF-A0A732ZC03-F1
#
_cell.length_a   1.000
_cell.length_b   1.000
_cell.length_c   1.000
_cell.angle_alpha   90.00
_cell.angle_beta   90.00
_cell.angle_gamma   90.00
#
_symmetry.space_group_name_H-M   'P 1'
#
loop_
_entity.id
_entity.type
_entity.pdbx_description
1 polymer ?
#
loop_
_entity_poly.entity_id
_entity_poly.type
_entity_poly.pdbx_seq_one_letter_code
_entity_poly.pdbx_strand_id
1 'polypeptide(L)'
;GISRLLSHLPKDLGFNNRIYYWDKDKQKSIIYPGMIAIYRDTRGRPLTIHRTYVDKNGDKAPVENPKLMMKPPADMTGGSIQLFDPHYDSGSSTWTLGVAEGIENALSVVEATSTPCWAASSAWCLENVTVPDFLLPPPDVKSINFYIWADKDIANSQGTRAGIEAAQRLQSRMVEFLAKRYPASKLTIEVFEPAQDIPDGKKGIDWNDVL
;
A
#
# COMPACT_ATOMS: atom_id res chain seq x y z
N GLY A 1 20.68 0.58 5.76
CA GLY A 1 19.23 0.63 5.52
C GLY A 1 18.47 0.33 6.80
N ILE A 2 18.46 -0.93 7.23
CA ILE A 2 17.62 -1.48 8.31
C ILE A 2 17.68 -0.70 9.65
N SER A 3 18.84 -0.19 10.09
CA SER A 3 18.91 0.59 11.34
C SER A 3 18.18 1.94 11.28
N ARG A 4 18.00 2.54 10.09
CA ARG A 4 17.17 3.75 9.92
C ARG A 4 15.67 3.42 9.99
N LEU A 5 15.23 2.34 9.33
CA LEU A 5 13.84 1.83 9.38
C LEU A 5 13.43 1.36 10.78
N LEU A 6 14.36 0.80 11.56
CA LEU A 6 14.11 0.39 12.95
C LEU A 6 14.22 1.53 13.96
N SER A 7 14.83 2.66 13.61
CA SER A 7 14.92 3.83 14.49
C SER A 7 13.60 4.63 14.54
N HIS A 8 12.81 4.58 13.46
CA HIS A 8 11.50 5.23 13.33
C HIS A 8 10.60 4.30 12.52
N LEU A 9 9.82 3.46 13.21
CA LEU A 9 8.84 2.61 12.56
C LEU A 9 7.84 3.46 11.77
N PRO A 10 7.38 3.01 10.58
CA PRO A 10 6.31 3.66 9.86
C PRO A 10 5.06 3.83 10.75
N LYS A 11 4.32 4.92 10.55
CA LYS A 11 3.23 5.38 11.43
C LYS A 11 2.21 4.30 11.80
N ASP A 12 1.80 3.52 10.80
CA ASP A 12 0.77 2.48 10.94
C ASP A 12 1.34 1.06 10.94
N LEU A 13 2.64 0.88 11.19
CA LEU A 13 3.30 -0.42 11.17
C LEU A 13 4.01 -0.72 12.50
N GLY A 14 3.68 -1.86 13.08
CA GLY A 14 4.35 -2.43 14.23
C GLY A 14 4.80 -3.86 13.97
N PHE A 15 5.58 -4.40 14.90
CA PHE A 15 6.05 -5.77 14.86
C PHE A 15 5.82 -6.46 16.21
N ASN A 16 5.38 -7.72 16.17
CA ASN A 16 5.23 -8.54 17.36
C ASN A 16 5.82 -9.94 17.10
N ASN A 17 6.73 -10.36 17.98
CA ASN A 17 7.38 -11.67 17.91
C ASN A 17 6.43 -12.86 18.16
N ARG A 18 5.21 -12.61 18.65
CA ARG A 18 4.28 -13.63 19.11
C ARG A 18 2.84 -13.29 18.75
N ILE A 19 2.45 -13.59 17.52
CA ILE A 19 1.06 -13.48 17.05
C ILE A 19 0.49 -14.89 16.83
N TYR A 20 -0.73 -15.10 17.30
CA TYR A 20 -1.46 -16.35 17.10
C TYR A 20 -2.03 -16.44 15.68
N TYR A 21 -1.58 -17.45 14.94
CA TYR A 21 -2.18 -17.92 13.70
C TYR A 21 -3.05 -19.14 13.97
N TRP A 22 -4.30 -19.13 13.50
CA TRP A 22 -5.16 -20.31 13.57
C TRP A 22 -4.95 -21.20 12.34
N ASP A 23 -4.29 -22.33 12.51
CA ASP A 23 -4.10 -23.33 11.47
C ASP A 23 -5.37 -24.18 11.36
N LYS A 24 -6.15 -23.96 10.30
CA LYS A 24 -7.43 -24.65 10.07
C LYS A 24 -7.22 -26.14 9.83
N ASP A 25 -6.16 -26.55 9.16
CA ASP A 25 -5.90 -27.95 8.85
C ASP A 25 -5.53 -28.72 10.11
N LYS A 26 -4.71 -28.11 10.96
CA LYS A 26 -4.26 -28.71 12.22
C LYS A 26 -5.20 -28.44 13.40
N GLN A 27 -6.27 -27.66 13.18
CA GLN A 27 -7.23 -27.23 14.20
C GLN A 27 -6.55 -26.71 15.48
N LYS A 28 -5.47 -25.93 15.33
CA LYS A 28 -4.67 -25.44 16.45
C LYS A 28 -4.08 -24.06 16.21
N SER A 29 -3.81 -23.34 17.29
CA SER A 29 -3.06 -22.10 17.24
C SER A 29 -1.56 -22.36 17.14
N ILE A 30 -0.89 -21.70 16.21
CA ILE A 30 0.56 -21.65 16.08
C ILE A 30 1.00 -20.20 16.34
N ILE A 31 2.19 -20.02 16.91
CA ILE A 31 2.75 -18.68 17.15
C ILE A 31 3.78 -18.40 16.07
N TYR A 32 3.64 -17.24 15.43
CA TYR A 32 4.62 -16.69 14.49
C TYR A 32 4.96 -15.25 14.88
N PRO A 33 6.18 -14.78 14.57
CA PRO A 33 6.42 -13.35 14.47
C PRO A 33 5.56 -12.75 13.35
N GLY A 34 5.31 -11.45 13.40
CA GLY A 34 4.62 -10.79 12.31
C GLY A 34 4.49 -9.29 12.44
N MET A 35 4.22 -8.67 11.30
CA MET A 35 3.90 -7.27 11.18
C MET A 35 2.41 -7.05 11.47
N ILE A 36 2.13 -6.04 12.27
CA ILE A 36 0.79 -5.58 12.62
C ILE A 36 0.63 -4.20 12.01
N ALA A 37 -0.36 -4.02 11.15
CA ALA A 37 -0.63 -2.73 10.52
C ALA A 37 -2.04 -2.23 10.77
N ILE A 38 -2.18 -0.93 10.99
CA ILE A 38 -3.48 -0.28 11.18
C ILE A 38 -4.04 0.09 9.80
N TYR A 39 -5.21 -0.45 9.48
CA TYR A 39 -5.98 -0.01 8.33
C TYR A 39 -6.92 1.12 8.78
N ARG A 40 -6.86 2.27 8.09
CA ARG A 40 -7.64 3.47 8.41
C ARG A 40 -8.76 3.69 7.41
N ASP A 41 -9.86 4.26 7.87
CA ASP A 41 -10.96 4.68 7.00
C ASP A 41 -10.67 5.99 6.25
N THR A 42 -11.62 6.43 5.42
CA THR A 42 -11.53 7.67 4.63
C THR A 42 -11.39 8.96 5.47
N ARG A 43 -11.62 8.88 6.79
CA ARG A 43 -11.43 9.98 7.74
C ARG A 43 -10.12 9.87 8.51
N GLY A 44 -9.26 8.91 8.17
CA GLY A 44 -7.99 8.64 8.85
C GLY A 44 -8.15 7.96 10.22
N ARG A 45 -9.33 7.44 10.55
CA ARG A 45 -9.59 6.77 11.84
C ARG A 45 -9.18 5.30 11.75
N PRO A 46 -8.55 4.72 12.78
CA PRO A 46 -8.30 3.27 12.82
C PRO A 46 -9.60 2.49 12.64
N LEU A 47 -9.64 1.58 11.67
CA LEU A 47 -10.81 0.79 11.33
C LEU A 47 -10.61 -0.69 11.68
N THR A 48 -9.52 -1.28 11.21
CA THR A 48 -9.19 -2.69 11.48
C THR A 48 -7.67 -2.88 11.45
N ILE A 49 -7.23 -4.12 11.68
CA ILE A 49 -5.83 -4.49 11.76
C ILE A 49 -5.52 -5.53 10.68
N HIS A 50 -4.47 -5.25 9.91
CA HIS A 50 -3.83 -6.22 9.02
C HIS A 50 -2.69 -6.93 9.74
N ARG A 51 -2.57 -8.24 9.54
CA ARG A 51 -1.51 -9.08 10.11
C ARG A 51 -0.76 -9.77 9.00
N THR A 52 0.54 -9.53 8.91
CA THR A 52 1.46 -10.30 8.05
C THR A 52 2.30 -11.20 8.93
N TYR A 53 2.07 -12.51 8.87
CA TYR A 53 2.88 -13.49 9.58
C TYR A 53 4.18 -13.71 8.82
N VAL A 54 5.29 -13.67 9.54
CA VAL A 54 6.63 -13.87 8.99
C VAL A 54 7.30 -15.07 9.66
N ASP A 55 8.31 -15.62 9.02
CA ASP A 55 9.19 -16.61 9.61
C ASP A 55 10.37 -15.95 10.34
N LYS A 56 11.32 -16.76 10.82
CA LYS A 56 12.50 -16.28 11.54
C LYS A 56 13.51 -15.50 10.68
N ASN A 57 13.43 -15.64 9.35
CA ASN A 57 14.29 -14.95 8.40
C ASN A 57 13.66 -13.64 7.93
N GLY A 58 12.38 -13.40 8.25
CA GLY A 58 11.62 -12.24 7.81
C GLY A 58 10.80 -12.48 6.55
N ASP A 59 10.85 -13.69 5.99
CA ASP A 59 10.02 -14.09 4.85
C ASP A 59 8.58 -14.36 5.30
N LYS A 60 7.63 -14.42 4.36
CA LYS A 60 6.25 -14.80 4.66
C LYS A 60 6.22 -16.17 5.35
N ALA A 61 5.48 -16.28 6.46
CA ALA A 61 5.37 -17.53 7.20
C ALA A 61 4.81 -18.66 6.28
N PRO A 62 5.27 -19.91 6.44
CA PRO A 62 4.84 -21.05 5.63
C PRO A 62 3.45 -21.56 6.10
N VAL A 63 2.45 -20.71 5.94
CA VAL A 63 1.05 -20.95 6.27
C VAL A 63 0.16 -20.66 5.06
N GLU A 64 -1.05 -21.20 5.05
CA GLU A 64 -2.01 -21.04 3.95
C GLU A 64 -2.27 -19.56 3.61
N ASN A 65 -2.51 -18.74 4.64
CA ASN A 65 -2.84 -17.32 4.48
C ASN A 65 -1.90 -16.46 5.34
N PRO A 66 -0.70 -16.11 4.85
CA PRO A 66 0.29 -15.35 5.63
C PRO A 66 -0.12 -13.88 5.83
N LYS A 67 -1.10 -13.38 5.08
CA LYS A 67 -1.67 -12.02 5.21
C LYS A 67 -3.14 -12.16 5.60
N LEU A 68 -3.54 -11.58 6.73
CA LEU A 68 -4.91 -11.64 7.24
C LEU A 68 -5.39 -10.28 7.75
N MET A 69 -6.51 -9.83 7.23
CA MET A 69 -7.27 -8.71 7.78
C MET A 69 -8.18 -9.20 8.91
N MET A 70 -8.21 -8.50 10.05
CA MET A 70 -9.22 -8.73 11.08
C MET A 70 -10.60 -8.31 10.56
N LYS A 71 -11.66 -8.97 11.03
CA LYS A 71 -13.04 -8.62 10.64
C LYS A 71 -13.28 -7.13 10.93
N PRO A 72 -13.52 -6.31 9.91
CA PRO A 72 -13.70 -4.88 10.12
C PRO A 72 -15.06 -4.62 10.79
N PRO A 73 -15.16 -3.60 11.66
CA PRO A 73 -16.42 -3.20 12.28
C PRO A 73 -17.31 -2.36 11.35
N ALA A 74 -16.80 -1.90 10.21
CA ALA A 74 -17.50 -1.10 9.21
C ALA A 74 -16.89 -1.29 7.80
N ASP A 75 -17.46 -0.60 6.81
CA ASP A 75 -16.97 -0.61 5.42
C ASP A 75 -15.52 -0.11 5.32
N MET A 76 -14.71 -0.82 4.54
CA MET A 76 -13.30 -0.52 4.26
C MET A 76 -13.09 0.30 2.99
N THR A 77 -14.13 0.51 2.19
CA THR A 77 -14.04 1.22 0.90
C THR A 77 -13.37 2.59 1.08
N GLY A 78 -12.29 2.80 0.32
CA GLY A 78 -11.52 4.03 0.32
C GLY A 78 -10.51 4.21 1.46
N GLY A 79 -10.39 3.23 2.35
CA GLY A 79 -9.35 3.20 3.37
C GLY A 79 -7.99 2.74 2.86
N SER A 80 -7.00 2.78 3.75
CA SER A 80 -5.62 2.36 3.47
C SER A 80 -4.81 2.19 4.75
N ILE A 81 -3.64 1.57 4.64
CA ILE A 81 -2.60 1.56 5.67
C ILE A 81 -1.65 2.72 5.36
N GLN A 82 -1.64 3.75 6.21
CA GLN A 82 -0.96 5.03 5.94
C GLN A 82 0.44 5.02 6.57
N LEU A 83 1.37 4.29 5.96
CA LEU A 83 2.71 4.05 6.52
C LEU A 83 3.52 5.35 6.75
N PHE A 84 3.37 6.32 5.86
CA PHE A 84 4.03 7.63 5.93
C PHE A 84 3.04 8.74 5.62
N ASP A 85 3.17 9.89 6.28
CA ASP A 85 2.39 11.07 5.88
C ASP A 85 2.86 11.60 4.51
N PRO A 86 1.97 12.17 3.68
CA PRO A 86 2.38 12.80 2.44
C PRO A 86 3.44 13.87 2.67
N HIS A 87 4.38 13.99 1.74
CA HIS A 87 5.45 14.98 1.85
C HIS A 87 5.04 16.28 1.16
N TYR A 88 5.25 17.41 1.83
CA TYR A 88 5.11 18.74 1.24
C TYR A 88 6.43 19.49 1.29
N ASP A 89 6.99 19.80 0.12
CA ASP A 89 8.13 20.68 -0.03
C ASP A 89 7.65 22.13 -0.20
N SER A 90 7.85 22.94 0.83
CA SER A 90 7.48 24.36 0.82
C SER A 90 8.25 25.21 -0.19
N GLY A 91 9.48 24.83 -0.56
CA GLY A 91 10.32 25.59 -1.49
C GLY A 91 9.84 25.47 -2.93
N SER A 92 9.50 24.25 -3.34
CA SER A 92 8.89 24.00 -4.66
C SER A 92 7.36 24.10 -4.66
N SER A 93 6.74 24.17 -3.48
CA SER A 93 5.29 24.04 -3.27
C SER A 93 4.75 22.75 -3.90
N THR A 94 5.44 21.63 -3.64
CA THR A 94 5.13 20.31 -4.20
C THR A 94 4.64 19.36 -3.12
N TRP A 95 3.46 18.78 -3.33
CA TRP A 95 2.93 17.71 -2.48
C TRP A 95 3.13 16.36 -3.16
N THR A 96 3.57 15.35 -2.43
CA THR A 96 3.88 14.01 -2.97
C THR A 96 3.32 12.89 -2.09
N LEU A 97 2.68 11.91 -2.73
CA LEU A 97 2.24 10.66 -2.11
C LEU A 97 2.31 9.50 -3.11
N GLY A 98 2.78 8.35 -2.65
CA GLY A 98 2.67 7.06 -3.33
C GLY A 98 1.60 6.16 -2.72
N VAL A 99 1.03 5.26 -3.50
CA VAL A 99 0.19 4.16 -3.04
C VAL A 99 0.58 2.87 -3.76
N ALA A 100 0.81 1.80 -3.01
CA ALA A 100 1.05 0.46 -3.53
C ALA A 100 -0.04 -0.52 -3.06
N GLU A 101 -0.12 -1.69 -3.67
CA GLU A 101 -1.05 -2.73 -3.25
C GLU A 101 -0.69 -3.30 -1.86
N GLY A 102 0.57 -3.73 -1.67
CA GLY A 102 1.05 -4.39 -0.46
C GLY A 102 1.88 -3.50 0.48
N ILE A 103 1.97 -3.88 1.76
CA ILE A 103 2.85 -3.24 2.76
C ILE A 103 4.31 -3.37 2.35
N GLU A 104 4.75 -4.57 1.95
CA GLU A 104 6.12 -4.85 1.50
C GLU A 104 6.49 -3.94 0.32
N ASN A 105 5.65 -3.89 -0.71
CA ASN A 105 5.83 -3.07 -1.90
C ASN A 105 5.92 -1.57 -1.55
N ALA A 106 5.04 -1.08 -0.68
CA ALA A 106 5.09 0.31 -0.22
C ALA A 106 6.39 0.63 0.51
N LEU A 107 6.90 -0.30 1.33
CA LEU A 107 8.19 -0.14 2.02
C LEU A 107 9.37 -0.15 1.03
N SER A 108 9.39 -1.06 0.06
CA SER A 108 10.43 -1.11 -0.99
C SER A 108 10.45 0.17 -1.82
N VAL A 109 9.27 0.70 -2.17
CA VAL A 109 9.16 2.00 -2.87
C VAL A 109 9.74 3.14 -2.05
N VAL A 110 9.43 3.19 -0.74
CA VAL A 110 9.98 4.22 0.15
C VAL A 110 11.50 4.09 0.24
N GLU A 111 12.02 2.86 0.40
CA GLU A 111 13.46 2.62 0.48
C GLU A 111 14.19 3.01 -0.80
N ALA A 112 13.64 2.67 -1.97
CA ALA A 112 14.28 2.92 -3.26
C ALA A 112 14.16 4.38 -3.73
N THR A 113 13.02 5.03 -3.47
CA THR A 113 12.68 6.32 -4.10
C THR A 113 12.57 7.48 -3.10
N SER A 114 12.53 7.19 -1.80
CA SER A 114 12.17 8.16 -0.75
C SER A 114 10.76 8.77 -0.90
N THR A 115 9.91 8.24 -1.78
CA THR A 115 8.51 8.64 -1.91
C THR A 115 7.71 8.13 -0.72
N PRO A 116 7.02 8.97 0.07
CA PRO A 116 6.14 8.48 1.13
C PRO A 116 5.02 7.65 0.51
N CYS A 117 4.84 6.41 0.97
CA CYS A 117 3.96 5.46 0.31
C CYS A 117 2.97 4.80 1.28
N TRP A 118 1.72 4.63 0.83
CA TRP A 118 0.68 3.88 1.54
C TRP A 118 0.50 2.48 0.96
N ALA A 119 -0.07 1.58 1.76
CA ALA A 119 -0.46 0.25 1.29
C ALA A 119 -2.00 0.13 1.26
N ALA A 120 -2.55 -0.23 0.12
CA ALA A 120 -3.98 -0.39 -0.07
C ALA A 120 -4.53 -1.70 0.52
N SER A 121 -3.70 -2.74 0.64
CA SER A 121 -4.01 -4.11 1.10
C SER A 121 -4.55 -5.08 0.05
N SER A 122 -5.08 -4.62 -1.08
CA SER A 122 -5.48 -5.44 -2.24
C SER A 122 -5.76 -4.58 -3.47
N ALA A 123 -5.81 -5.17 -4.66
CA ALA A 123 -6.22 -4.49 -5.88
C ALA A 123 -7.60 -3.78 -5.75
N TRP A 124 -8.59 -4.43 -5.12
CA TRP A 124 -9.90 -3.80 -4.87
C TRP A 124 -9.80 -2.59 -3.93
N CYS A 125 -8.98 -2.68 -2.89
CA CYS A 125 -8.76 -1.52 -2.03
C CYS A 125 -8.03 -0.42 -2.81
N LEU A 126 -7.04 -0.78 -3.64
CA LEU A 126 -6.20 0.13 -4.43
C LEU A 126 -7.05 1.01 -5.34
N GLU A 127 -7.95 0.41 -6.14
CA GLU A 127 -8.83 1.20 -7.01
C GLU A 127 -9.71 2.19 -6.23
N ASN A 128 -10.02 1.89 -4.96
CA ASN A 128 -10.93 2.64 -4.11
C ASN A 128 -10.25 3.63 -3.16
N VAL A 129 -8.94 3.53 -2.87
CA VAL A 129 -8.21 4.36 -1.88
C VAL A 129 -8.54 5.85 -2.01
N THR A 130 -8.79 6.52 -0.89
CA THR A 130 -8.98 7.98 -0.85
C THR A 130 -7.91 8.63 0.02
N VAL A 131 -7.65 9.92 -0.23
CA VAL A 131 -6.81 10.75 0.64
C VAL A 131 -7.75 11.54 1.56
N PRO A 132 -7.67 11.38 2.90
CA PRO A 132 -8.44 12.19 3.83
C PRO A 132 -8.16 13.68 3.64
N ASP A 133 -9.19 14.53 3.79
CA ASP A 133 -9.09 15.97 3.52
C ASP A 133 -7.95 16.67 4.27
N PHE A 134 -7.66 16.25 5.50
CA PHE A 134 -6.60 16.85 6.32
C PHE A 134 -5.17 16.48 5.87
N LEU A 135 -5.03 15.50 4.97
CA LEU A 135 -3.77 15.08 4.37
C LEU A 135 -3.61 15.59 2.94
N LEU A 136 -4.64 16.24 2.38
CA LEU A 136 -4.57 16.86 1.06
C LEU A 136 -3.60 18.05 1.05
N PRO A 137 -3.08 18.43 -0.13
CA PRO A 137 -2.22 19.60 -0.28
C PRO A 137 -2.85 20.91 0.23
N PRO A 138 -2.05 21.91 0.59
CA PRO A 138 -2.57 23.25 0.85
C PRO A 138 -3.16 23.88 -0.45
N PRO A 139 -4.10 24.85 -0.33
CA PRO A 139 -4.78 25.42 -1.50
C PRO A 139 -3.87 26.08 -2.55
N ASP A 140 -2.69 26.54 -2.16
CA ASP A 140 -1.71 27.23 -3.00
C ASP A 140 -0.60 26.32 -3.54
N VAL A 141 -0.77 24.99 -3.42
CA VAL A 141 0.17 24.00 -3.98
C VAL A 141 0.40 24.24 -5.48
N LYS A 142 1.66 24.24 -5.91
CA LYS A 142 2.01 24.41 -7.33
C LYS A 142 2.04 23.09 -8.08
N SER A 143 2.52 22.03 -7.44
CA SER A 143 2.63 20.70 -8.05
C SER A 143 2.10 19.60 -7.12
N ILE A 144 1.36 18.66 -7.67
CA ILE A 144 0.86 17.48 -6.96
C ILE A 144 1.37 16.24 -7.69
N ASN A 145 2.20 15.46 -6.99
CA ASN A 145 2.70 14.18 -7.44
C ASN A 145 1.95 13.06 -6.71
N PHE A 146 1.23 12.23 -7.46
CA PHE A 146 0.52 11.08 -6.93
C PHE A 146 0.91 9.83 -7.72
N TYR A 147 1.65 8.94 -7.08
CA TYR A 147 2.24 7.78 -7.73
C TYR A 147 1.52 6.49 -7.32
N ILE A 148 1.22 5.64 -8.29
CA ILE A 148 0.49 4.39 -8.07
C ILE A 148 1.40 3.24 -8.50
N TRP A 149 1.77 2.40 -7.55
CA TRP A 149 2.70 1.29 -7.75
C TRP A 149 1.91 -0.01 -7.85
N ALA A 150 1.61 -0.41 -9.08
CA ALA A 150 0.81 -1.58 -9.41
C ALA A 150 1.67 -2.84 -9.40
N ASP A 151 1.09 -3.95 -8.96
CA ASP A 151 1.67 -5.28 -9.11
C ASP A 151 1.44 -5.77 -10.56
N LYS A 152 2.42 -6.50 -11.11
CA LYS A 152 2.34 -7.04 -12.47
C LYS A 152 1.82 -8.46 -12.42
N ASP A 153 0.55 -8.64 -12.74
CA ASP A 153 -0.12 -9.95 -12.72
C ASP A 153 -0.28 -10.55 -14.12
N ILE A 154 -0.24 -11.88 -14.20
CA ILE A 154 -0.76 -12.60 -15.37
C ILE A 154 -2.28 -12.39 -15.44
N ALA A 155 -2.79 -12.19 -16.65
CA ALA A 155 -4.22 -12.13 -16.88
C ALA A 155 -4.92 -13.40 -16.37
N ASN A 156 -6.00 -13.24 -15.62
CA ASN A 156 -6.82 -14.37 -15.18
C ASN A 156 -7.56 -15.02 -16.37
N SER A 157 -8.38 -16.05 -16.10
CA SER A 157 -9.15 -16.75 -17.13
C SER A 157 -10.15 -15.86 -17.90
N GLN A 158 -10.45 -14.67 -17.39
CA GLN A 158 -11.32 -13.67 -18.02
C GLN A 158 -10.54 -12.56 -18.74
N GLY A 159 -9.20 -12.65 -18.77
CA GLY A 159 -8.33 -11.64 -19.37
C GLY A 159 -8.00 -10.45 -18.45
N THR A 160 -8.46 -10.47 -17.20
CA THR A 160 -8.29 -9.35 -16.26
C THR A 160 -6.90 -9.38 -15.63
N ARG A 161 -6.24 -8.22 -15.59
CA ARG A 161 -5.00 -7.99 -14.83
C ARG A 161 -5.30 -7.06 -13.66
N ALA A 162 -5.55 -7.66 -12.50
CA ALA A 162 -6.15 -6.97 -11.36
C ALA A 162 -5.31 -5.77 -10.87
N GLY A 163 -3.99 -5.94 -10.69
CA GLY A 163 -3.11 -4.86 -10.22
C GLY A 163 -3.14 -3.63 -11.12
N ILE A 164 -2.80 -3.79 -12.41
CA ILE A 164 -2.73 -2.67 -13.35
C ILE A 164 -4.09 -2.02 -13.63
N GLU A 165 -5.17 -2.81 -13.75
CA GLU A 165 -6.51 -2.26 -13.99
C GLU A 165 -7.01 -1.46 -12.78
N ALA A 166 -6.76 -1.94 -11.55
CA ALA A 166 -7.11 -1.22 -10.34
C ALA A 166 -6.33 0.11 -10.24
N ALA A 167 -5.03 0.09 -10.57
CA ALA A 167 -4.20 1.28 -10.59
C ALA A 167 -4.67 2.32 -11.62
N GLN A 168 -5.07 1.89 -12.82
CA GLN A 168 -5.61 2.78 -13.86
C GLN A 168 -6.94 3.41 -13.46
N ARG A 169 -7.80 2.66 -12.75
CA ARG A 169 -9.05 3.21 -12.18
C ARG A 169 -8.78 4.24 -11.10
N LEU A 170 -7.84 3.98 -10.19
CA LEU A 170 -7.38 4.95 -9.20
C LEU A 170 -6.82 6.20 -9.88
N GLN A 171 -5.95 6.04 -10.88
CA GLN A 171 -5.36 7.15 -11.64
C GLN A 171 -6.45 8.05 -12.22
N SER A 172 -7.41 7.47 -12.93
CA SER A 172 -8.50 8.22 -13.58
C SER A 172 -9.30 9.03 -12.56
N ARG A 173 -9.67 8.42 -11.44
CA ARG A 173 -10.41 9.08 -10.35
C ARG A 173 -9.60 10.20 -9.70
N MET A 174 -8.31 9.97 -9.44
CA MET A 174 -7.44 10.95 -8.80
C MET A 174 -7.14 12.14 -9.71
N VAL A 175 -7.00 11.92 -11.03
CA VAL A 175 -6.88 13.00 -12.02
C VAL A 175 -8.12 13.89 -11.97
N GLU A 176 -9.33 13.32 -12.06
CA GLU A 176 -10.57 14.09 -12.02
C GLU A 176 -10.73 14.85 -10.69
N PHE A 177 -10.54 14.15 -9.58
CA PHE A 177 -10.68 14.71 -8.24
C PHE A 177 -9.71 15.87 -7.99
N LEU A 178 -8.42 15.69 -8.29
CA LEU A 178 -7.40 16.69 -8.03
C LEU A 178 -7.47 17.85 -9.02
N ALA A 179 -7.80 17.63 -10.29
CA ALA A 179 -7.98 18.71 -11.26
C ALA A 179 -9.14 19.63 -10.87
N LYS A 180 -10.24 19.06 -10.37
CA LYS A 180 -11.38 19.84 -9.87
C LYS A 180 -11.03 20.64 -8.60
N ARG A 181 -10.28 20.02 -7.68
CA ARG A 181 -9.93 20.62 -6.38
C ARG A 181 -8.81 21.66 -6.48
N TYR A 182 -7.86 21.46 -7.39
CA TYR A 182 -6.63 22.23 -7.56
C TYR A 182 -6.41 22.63 -9.04
N PRO A 183 -7.28 23.46 -9.63
CA PRO A 183 -7.28 23.73 -11.07
C PRO A 183 -6.04 24.49 -11.58
N ALA A 184 -5.29 25.15 -10.69
CA ALA A 184 -4.09 25.90 -11.03
C ALA A 184 -2.79 25.10 -10.84
N SER A 185 -2.87 23.90 -10.25
CA SER A 185 -1.69 23.10 -9.91
C SER A 185 -1.30 22.18 -11.07
N LYS A 186 0.00 21.97 -11.25
CA LYS A 186 0.52 20.93 -12.13
C LYS A 186 0.27 19.57 -11.49
N LEU A 187 -0.45 18.69 -12.20
CA LEU A 187 -0.73 17.33 -11.73
C LEU A 187 0.20 16.33 -12.43
N THR A 188 0.86 15.49 -11.64
CA THR A 188 1.60 14.31 -12.11
C THR A 188 1.03 13.09 -11.41
N ILE A 189 0.09 12.41 -12.09
CA ILE A 189 -0.60 11.23 -11.58
C ILE A 189 -0.18 10.04 -12.43
N GLU A 190 0.74 9.22 -11.94
CA GLU A 190 1.40 8.18 -12.75
C GLU A 190 1.22 6.79 -12.15
N VAL A 191 1.07 5.82 -13.04
CA VAL A 191 1.04 4.40 -12.70
C VAL A 191 2.36 3.77 -13.11
N PHE A 192 2.98 3.08 -12.17
CA PHE A 192 4.18 2.28 -12.40
C PHE A 192 3.84 0.80 -12.27
N GLU A 193 4.39 0.00 -13.18
CA GLU A 193 4.39 -1.47 -13.13
C GLU A 193 5.84 -1.96 -13.31
N PRO A 194 6.27 -3.07 -12.67
CA PRO A 194 7.58 -3.66 -12.90
C PRO A 194 7.90 -3.87 -14.39
N ALA A 195 9.07 -3.42 -14.82
CA ALA A 195 9.50 -3.55 -16.22
C ALA A 195 9.86 -5.00 -16.59
N GLN A 196 10.36 -5.77 -15.61
CA GLN A 196 10.80 -7.15 -15.76
C GLN A 196 9.65 -8.07 -16.19
N ASP A 197 9.97 -9.09 -16.97
CA ASP A 197 9.01 -10.13 -17.33
C ASP A 197 8.62 -10.97 -16.11
N ILE A 198 7.39 -11.48 -16.11
CA ILE A 198 6.92 -12.38 -15.06
C ILE A 198 7.71 -13.70 -15.19
N PRO A 199 8.44 -14.15 -14.15
CA PRO A 199 9.24 -15.37 -14.24
C PRO A 199 8.38 -16.61 -14.51
N ASP A 200 8.95 -17.60 -15.21
CA ASP A 200 8.26 -18.84 -15.55
C ASP A 200 7.64 -19.52 -14.31
N GLY A 201 6.35 -19.84 -14.41
CA GLY A 201 5.59 -20.48 -13.34
C GLY A 201 5.16 -19.58 -12.18
N LYS A 202 5.47 -18.27 -12.21
CA LYS A 202 4.94 -17.28 -11.26
C LYS A 202 3.62 -16.70 -11.78
N LYS A 203 2.78 -16.22 -10.86
CA LYS A 203 1.51 -15.57 -11.18
C LYS A 203 1.63 -14.07 -11.43
N GLY A 204 2.78 -13.50 -11.07
CA GLY A 204 3.08 -12.08 -11.18
C GLY A 204 4.47 -11.77 -10.62
N ILE A 205 4.82 -10.50 -10.68
CA ILE A 205 6.01 -9.90 -10.07
C ILE A 205 5.61 -8.58 -9.42
N ASP A 206 6.15 -8.29 -8.24
CA ASP A 206 5.81 -7.08 -7.49
C ASP A 206 7.03 -6.16 -7.29
N TRP A 207 6.81 -5.00 -6.67
CA TRP A 207 7.87 -4.02 -6.44
C TRP A 207 8.90 -4.46 -5.39
N ASN A 208 8.54 -5.38 -4.51
CA ASN A 208 9.47 -5.97 -3.56
C ASN A 208 10.39 -7.02 -4.21
N ASP A 209 10.01 -7.57 -5.37
CA ASP A 209 10.88 -8.46 -6.15
C ASP A 209 11.96 -7.71 -6.95
N VAL A 210 11.79 -6.40 -7.22
CA VAL A 210 12.60 -5.66 -8.21
C VAL A 210 13.34 -4.42 -7.69
N LEU A 211 13.06 -3.98 -6.46
CA LEU A 211 13.73 -2.85 -5.79
C LEU A 211 14.61 -3.36 -4.64
#